data_AF-A0A947BKI7-F1
#
_entry.id   AF-A0A947BKI7-F1
#
_cell.length_a   1.000
_cell.length_b   1.000
_cell.length_c   1.000
_cell.angle_alpha   90.00
_cell.angle_beta   90.00
_cell.angle_gamma   90.00
#
_symmetry.space_group_name_H-M   'P 1'
#
loop_
_entity.id
_entity.type
_entity.pdbx_description
1 polymer ?
#
loop_
_entity_poly.entity_id
_entity_poly.type
_entity_poly.pdbx_seq_one_letter_code
_entity_poly.pdbx_strand_id
1 'polypeptide(L)'
;AIFSGQVFAALATGNCVIAKPAEQTSLVAAFAGDLMYQAGIPRAAFQLLPGTGAVVGAALSADARIAGICFTGSTATAMHINRNMAQHLPVTAPLIAETGGLNAMIVDSSALPEQVVRDVLASAFQSAGQRCSALRMLYLQEDVADKVLEMLFGAMDELNVGNPWYLATDVGPVIDRAAKQKIDAHCQQMTQQGRLLKSLDVPDQGLFVAPTVIELDGIEQLGEEIFGPVLHVARFAANKLDAVVNSINEQGYGLTFGIHTRVDSRVEQVVRRITAGNVYVNRNQIGAVVGTQPFGGEGLSGTGPKAGGPWYLHRFVSEANTQLSSVNLPAVDTAALQKLVSSVAASASTRANPDIEKLQGLASNEGLEHDVTSIVDIRAMPGPTGETNQLSAHPRGLVLCLGPTRADALLQAISALAQQNSVVIVAEQAAELGELLQQSGMNAAGLDGSVEADSLRTLTGADAIMSQADVEQLRAYRIALAQRDGKLLPLICEHDEIDRLIVERHLCIDTTAAGGNASLIASGS
;
A
#
# COMPACT_ATOMS: atom_id res chain seq x y z
N ALA A 1 1.41 5.52 18.13
CA ALA A 1 0.29 5.45 17.18
C ALA A 1 0.19 4.06 16.54
N ILE A 2 1.05 3.71 15.58
CA ILE A 2 0.99 2.41 14.84
C ILE A 2 0.93 1.21 15.79
N PHE A 3 1.85 1.14 16.77
CA PHE A 3 1.87 0.09 17.80
C PHE A 3 0.49 -0.13 18.44
N SER A 4 -0.13 0.93 18.94
CA SER A 4 -1.44 0.86 19.60
C SER A 4 -2.55 0.50 18.61
N GLY A 5 -2.53 1.05 17.39
CA GLY A 5 -3.56 0.79 16.38
C GLY A 5 -3.65 -0.68 15.99
N GLN A 6 -2.51 -1.33 15.76
CA GLN A 6 -2.45 -2.77 15.43
C GLN A 6 -2.92 -3.64 16.61
N VAL A 7 -2.45 -3.32 17.82
CA VAL A 7 -2.83 -4.03 19.05
C VAL A 7 -4.34 -3.91 19.28
N PHE A 8 -4.90 -2.71 19.18
CA PHE A 8 -6.32 -2.48 19.43
C PHE A 8 -7.21 -3.13 18.37
N ALA A 9 -6.81 -3.12 17.09
CA ALA A 9 -7.58 -3.79 16.04
C ALA A 9 -7.71 -5.30 16.31
N ALA A 10 -6.61 -5.96 16.69
CA ALA A 10 -6.62 -7.37 17.03
C ALA A 10 -7.43 -7.66 18.33
N LEU A 11 -7.22 -6.87 19.39
CA LEU A 11 -7.96 -7.05 20.64
C LEU A 11 -9.47 -6.82 20.47
N ALA A 12 -9.86 -5.78 19.71
CA ALA A 12 -11.27 -5.42 19.49
C ALA A 12 -12.03 -6.50 18.71
N THR A 13 -11.33 -7.33 17.94
CA THR A 13 -11.87 -8.45 17.17
C THR A 13 -11.77 -9.79 17.89
N GLY A 14 -11.40 -9.78 19.18
CA GLY A 14 -11.38 -10.97 20.04
C GLY A 14 -10.06 -11.76 20.03
N ASN A 15 -9.00 -11.23 19.40
CA ASN A 15 -7.71 -11.91 19.34
C ASN A 15 -6.85 -11.59 20.57
N CYS A 16 -6.10 -12.59 21.06
CA CYS A 16 -4.97 -12.34 21.96
C CYS A 16 -3.77 -11.80 21.17
N VAL A 17 -3.00 -10.90 21.76
CA VAL A 17 -1.92 -10.16 21.10
C VAL A 17 -0.59 -10.40 21.81
N ILE A 18 0.40 -10.82 21.02
CA ILE A 18 1.81 -10.76 21.37
C ILE A 18 2.42 -9.57 20.63
N ALA A 19 2.69 -8.49 21.37
CA ALA A 19 3.16 -7.24 20.80
C ALA A 19 4.69 -7.15 20.86
N LYS A 20 5.32 -7.16 19.68
CA LYS A 20 6.77 -6.97 19.51
C LYS A 20 7.05 -5.55 19.01
N PRO A 21 7.53 -4.62 19.85
CA PRO A 21 7.88 -3.27 19.39
C PRO A 21 9.22 -3.25 18.63
N ALA A 22 9.47 -2.14 17.91
CA ALA A 22 10.82 -1.85 17.42
C ALA A 22 11.78 -1.69 18.61
N GLU A 23 13.03 -2.13 18.42
CA GLU A 23 14.03 -2.18 19.50
C GLU A 23 14.27 -0.78 20.08
N GLN A 24 14.42 0.20 19.18
CA GLN A 24 14.71 1.60 19.46
C GLN A 24 13.61 2.31 20.28
N THR A 25 12.38 1.79 20.29
CA THR A 25 11.20 2.45 20.89
C THR A 25 10.48 1.58 21.91
N SER A 26 11.18 0.62 22.52
CA SER A 26 10.61 -0.33 23.48
C SER A 26 10.00 0.34 24.73
N LEU A 27 10.55 1.47 25.18
CA LEU A 27 10.07 2.16 26.39
C LEU A 27 8.67 2.76 26.21
N VAL A 28 8.40 3.42 25.08
CA VAL A 28 7.07 3.97 24.81
C VAL A 28 6.03 2.87 24.57
N ALA A 29 6.45 1.73 24.02
CA ALA A 29 5.58 0.55 23.90
C ALA A 29 5.26 -0.06 25.27
N ALA A 30 6.23 -0.13 26.18
CA ALA A 30 6.01 -0.57 27.56
C ALA A 30 5.04 0.36 28.29
N PHE A 31 5.24 1.67 28.18
CA PHE A 31 4.31 2.66 28.74
C PHE A 31 2.89 2.51 28.18
N ALA A 32 2.73 2.34 26.87
CA ALA A 32 1.44 2.08 26.26
C ALA A 32 0.81 0.77 26.77
N GLY A 33 1.61 -0.29 26.95
CA GLY A 33 1.17 -1.54 27.53
C GLY A 33 0.68 -1.40 28.98
N ASP A 34 1.37 -0.61 29.80
CA ASP A 34 0.92 -0.32 31.17
C ASP A 34 -0.43 0.40 31.19
N LEU A 35 -0.65 1.35 30.28
CA LEU A 35 -1.94 2.00 30.12
C LEU A 35 -3.03 1.03 29.65
N MET A 36 -2.70 0.09 28.77
CA MET A 36 -3.63 -0.97 28.33
C MET A 36 -4.07 -1.86 29.50
N TYR A 37 -3.14 -2.26 30.38
CA TYR A 37 -3.48 -3.02 31.59
C TYR A 37 -4.31 -2.20 32.56
N GLN A 38 -4.00 -0.91 32.75
CA GLN A 38 -4.79 -0.01 33.59
C GLN A 38 -6.22 0.18 33.06
N ALA A 39 -6.38 0.17 31.74
CA ALA A 39 -7.69 0.22 31.08
C ALA A 39 -8.49 -1.10 31.18
N GLY A 40 -7.91 -2.15 31.76
CA GLY A 40 -8.58 -3.43 32.03
C GLY A 40 -8.32 -4.53 31.00
N ILE A 41 -7.39 -4.36 30.06
CA ILE A 41 -7.00 -5.44 29.14
C ILE A 41 -6.34 -6.58 29.95
N PRO A 42 -6.85 -7.82 29.87
CA PRO A 42 -6.27 -8.94 30.61
C PRO A 42 -4.82 -9.21 30.22
N ARG A 43 -3.95 -9.52 31.19
CA ARG A 43 -2.54 -9.89 30.93
C ARG A 43 -2.38 -11.14 30.05
N ALA A 44 -3.38 -12.02 30.03
CA ALA A 44 -3.38 -13.16 29.13
C ALA A 44 -3.71 -12.76 27.68
N ALA A 45 -4.49 -11.68 27.49
CA ALA A 45 -4.92 -11.20 26.17
C ALA A 45 -3.91 -10.27 25.51
N PHE A 46 -3.07 -9.56 26.27
CA PHE A 46 -2.00 -8.71 25.74
C PHE A 46 -0.69 -9.00 26.47
N GLN A 47 0.34 -9.35 25.70
CA GLN A 47 1.70 -9.59 26.19
C GLN A 47 2.70 -8.81 25.37
N LEU A 48 3.56 -8.03 26.03
CA LEU A 48 4.63 -7.28 25.38
C LEU A 48 5.91 -8.12 25.36
N LEU A 49 6.50 -8.33 24.18
CA LEU A 49 7.77 -9.04 24.00
C LEU A 49 8.81 -8.14 23.31
N PRO A 50 9.53 -7.29 24.07
CA PRO A 50 10.68 -6.56 23.54
C PRO A 50 11.81 -7.52 23.16
N GLY A 51 12.56 -7.14 22.12
CA GLY A 51 13.73 -7.89 21.68
C GLY A 51 14.01 -7.67 20.21
N THR A 52 15.07 -8.32 19.70
CA THR A 52 15.51 -8.05 18.34
C THR A 52 14.62 -8.70 17.29
N GLY A 53 14.55 -8.12 16.09
CA GLY A 53 13.84 -8.72 14.96
C GLY A 53 14.35 -10.12 14.63
N ALA A 54 15.67 -10.29 14.59
CA ALA A 54 16.33 -11.55 14.26
C ALA A 54 16.09 -12.69 15.27
N VAL A 55 15.71 -12.37 16.51
CA VAL A 55 15.45 -13.36 17.57
C VAL A 55 13.95 -13.48 17.82
N VAL A 56 13.33 -12.41 18.33
CA VAL A 56 11.92 -12.46 18.75
C VAL A 56 10.99 -12.44 17.53
N GLY A 57 11.26 -11.57 16.55
CA GLY A 57 10.43 -11.48 15.33
C GLY A 57 10.48 -12.76 14.50
N ALA A 58 11.66 -13.34 14.32
CA ALA A 58 11.85 -14.62 13.63
C ALA A 58 11.16 -15.77 14.37
N ALA A 59 11.25 -15.84 15.70
CA ALA A 59 10.57 -16.88 16.47
C ALA A 59 9.03 -16.76 16.37
N LEU A 60 8.48 -15.54 16.48
CA LEU A 60 7.04 -15.31 16.35
C LEU A 60 6.52 -15.66 14.95
N SER A 61 7.27 -15.33 13.90
CA SER A 61 6.88 -15.65 12.52
C SER A 61 7.08 -17.12 12.11
N ALA A 62 7.62 -17.96 13.00
CA ALA A 62 7.76 -19.41 12.83
C ALA A 62 6.91 -20.23 13.81
N ASP A 63 6.20 -19.60 14.75
CA ASP A 63 5.43 -20.32 15.78
C ASP A 63 4.05 -20.70 15.24
N ALA A 64 3.79 -22.00 15.10
CA ALA A 64 2.55 -22.53 14.54
C ALA A 64 1.27 -22.17 15.34
N ARG A 65 1.41 -21.64 16.57
CA ARG A 65 0.28 -21.15 17.38
C ARG A 65 -0.17 -19.75 16.98
N ILE A 66 0.64 -19.02 16.22
CA ILE A 66 0.29 -17.68 15.75
C ILE A 66 -0.70 -17.80 14.59
N ALA A 67 -1.88 -17.22 14.78
CA ALA A 67 -2.96 -17.27 13.80
C ALA A 67 -2.85 -16.18 12.71
N GLY A 68 -1.99 -15.16 12.89
CA GLY A 68 -1.80 -14.08 11.92
C GLY A 68 -0.75 -13.07 12.40
N ILE A 69 -0.22 -12.26 11.48
CA ILE A 69 0.78 -11.22 11.77
C ILE A 69 0.34 -9.90 11.16
N CYS A 70 0.34 -8.84 11.98
CA CYS A 70 0.23 -7.45 11.53
C CYS A 70 1.58 -6.76 11.71
N PHE A 71 2.17 -6.28 10.62
CA PHE A 71 3.53 -5.78 10.56
C PHE A 71 3.57 -4.39 9.91
N THR A 72 4.40 -3.50 10.47
CA THR A 72 4.80 -2.26 9.80
C THR A 72 6.30 -2.10 9.86
N GLY A 73 6.95 -1.89 8.71
CA GLY A 73 8.40 -1.75 8.62
C GLY A 73 8.91 -1.85 7.19
N SER A 74 10.14 -2.32 6.99
CA SER A 74 10.72 -2.39 5.64
C SER A 74 10.15 -3.54 4.80
N THR A 75 10.10 -3.34 3.48
CA THR A 75 9.66 -4.36 2.51
C THR A 75 10.49 -5.64 2.63
N ALA A 76 11.81 -5.53 2.80
CA ALA A 76 12.69 -6.68 3.00
C ALA A 76 12.32 -7.50 4.25
N THR A 77 11.94 -6.84 5.34
CA THR A 77 11.51 -7.53 6.58
C THR A 77 10.15 -8.19 6.38
N ALA A 78 9.20 -7.52 5.72
CA ALA A 78 7.90 -8.09 5.41
C ALA A 78 8.02 -9.36 4.53
N MET A 79 8.90 -9.35 3.54
CA MET A 79 9.21 -10.53 2.71
C MET A 79 9.80 -11.67 3.55
N HIS A 80 10.72 -11.37 4.46
CA HIS A 80 11.29 -12.38 5.36
C HIS A 80 10.22 -13.00 6.27
N ILE A 81 9.36 -12.17 6.86
CA ILE A 81 8.20 -12.62 7.66
C ILE A 81 7.30 -13.52 6.81
N ASN A 82 6.95 -13.09 5.59
CA ASN A 82 6.07 -13.86 4.71
C ASN A 82 6.63 -15.25 4.39
N ARG A 83 7.94 -15.35 4.12
CA ARG A 83 8.64 -16.63 3.87
C ARG A 83 8.59 -17.55 5.08
N ASN A 84 8.83 -17.01 6.27
CA ASN A 84 8.80 -17.77 7.51
C ASN A 84 7.37 -18.28 7.82
N MET A 85 6.38 -17.39 7.67
CA MET A 85 4.97 -17.74 7.84
C MET A 85 4.53 -18.84 6.88
N ALA A 86 4.92 -18.75 5.60
CA ALA A 86 4.56 -19.73 4.58
C ALA A 86 5.02 -21.16 4.91
N GLN A 87 6.12 -21.30 5.66
CA GLN A 87 6.66 -22.61 6.04
C GLN A 87 5.99 -23.18 7.30
N HIS A 88 5.61 -22.32 8.25
CA HIS A 88 5.33 -22.76 9.62
C HIS A 88 3.91 -22.50 10.11
N LEU A 89 3.27 -21.42 9.66
CA LEU A 89 1.95 -21.02 10.15
C LEU A 89 0.81 -21.72 9.37
N PRO A 90 -0.43 -21.69 9.89
CA PRO A 90 -1.61 -22.12 9.13
C PRO A 90 -1.67 -21.45 7.75
N VAL A 91 -2.10 -22.19 6.72
CA VAL A 91 -2.13 -21.68 5.32
C VAL A 91 -3.04 -20.46 5.15
N THR A 92 -4.04 -20.30 6.02
CA THR A 92 -4.96 -19.16 6.06
C THR A 92 -4.47 -18.00 6.93
N ALA A 93 -3.39 -18.16 7.70
CA ALA A 93 -2.92 -17.13 8.64
C ALA A 93 -2.60 -15.81 7.90
N PRO A 94 -3.32 -14.70 8.16
CA PRO A 94 -3.14 -13.46 7.42
C PRO A 94 -1.82 -12.78 7.76
N LEU A 95 -1.24 -12.15 6.74
CA LEU A 95 -0.20 -11.15 6.89
C LEU A 95 -0.78 -9.80 6.44
N ILE A 96 -0.92 -8.87 7.38
CA ILE A 96 -1.15 -7.46 7.08
C ILE A 96 0.21 -6.78 7.17
N ALA A 97 0.78 -6.38 6.04
CA ALA A 97 2.08 -5.72 6.00
C ALA A 97 1.95 -4.33 5.39
N GLU A 98 2.24 -3.30 6.19
CA GLU A 98 2.38 -1.92 5.75
C GLU A 98 3.87 -1.60 5.62
N THR A 99 4.32 -1.24 4.42
CA THR A 99 5.74 -1.09 4.10
C THR A 99 6.06 0.33 3.59
N GLY A 100 7.30 0.55 3.15
CA GLY A 100 7.80 1.87 2.76
C GLY A 100 7.19 2.43 1.46
N GLY A 101 7.67 3.59 1.04
CA GLY A 101 7.22 4.26 -0.18
C GLY A 101 8.29 5.15 -0.81
N LEU A 102 8.28 5.24 -2.14
CA LEU A 102 8.98 6.29 -2.89
C LEU A 102 7.99 7.40 -3.22
N ASN A 103 7.56 8.12 -2.20
CA ASN A 103 6.45 9.08 -2.33
C ASN A 103 6.88 10.31 -3.14
N ALA A 104 6.08 10.65 -4.14
CA ALA A 104 6.34 11.76 -5.04
C ALA A 104 5.34 12.91 -4.84
N MET A 105 5.75 14.13 -5.17
CA MET A 105 4.86 15.27 -5.33
C MET A 105 5.10 15.94 -6.68
N ILE A 106 4.03 16.22 -7.42
CA ILE A 106 4.10 16.96 -8.68
C ILE A 106 3.60 18.40 -8.46
N VAL A 107 4.36 19.38 -8.92
CA VAL A 107 4.00 20.80 -8.87
C VAL A 107 4.03 21.35 -10.29
N ASP A 108 2.89 21.85 -10.76
CA ASP A 108 2.79 22.52 -12.06
C ASP A 108 2.91 24.05 -11.94
N SER A 109 2.94 24.74 -13.08
CA SER A 109 3.13 26.20 -13.10
C SER A 109 1.95 27.01 -12.56
N SER A 110 0.79 26.40 -12.30
CA SER A 110 -0.39 27.06 -11.74
C SER A 110 -0.40 27.11 -10.22
N ALA A 111 0.42 26.29 -9.57
CA ALA A 111 0.54 26.21 -8.13
C ALA A 111 1.04 27.53 -7.52
N LEU A 112 0.63 27.81 -6.27
CA LEU A 112 1.15 28.95 -5.50
C LEU A 112 2.47 28.54 -4.83
N PRO A 113 3.62 29.16 -5.17
CA PRO A 113 4.92 28.76 -4.64
C PRO A 113 4.99 28.74 -3.10
N GLU A 114 4.36 29.69 -2.44
CA GLU A 114 4.36 29.81 -0.97
C GLU A 114 3.66 28.61 -0.29
N GLN A 115 2.54 28.16 -0.87
CA GLN A 115 1.84 26.95 -0.37
C GLN A 115 2.67 25.70 -0.65
N VAL A 116 3.25 25.59 -1.86
CA VAL A 116 4.12 24.47 -2.24
C VAL A 116 5.29 24.35 -1.27
N VAL A 117 6.03 25.42 -1.03
CA VAL A 117 7.22 25.39 -0.17
C VAL A 117 6.87 24.98 1.25
N ARG A 118 5.81 25.54 1.83
CA ARG A 118 5.31 25.14 3.17
C ARG A 118 5.04 23.63 3.23
N ASP A 119 4.33 23.11 2.22
CA ASP A 119 3.88 21.73 2.20
C ASP A 119 5.00 20.73 1.86
N VAL A 120 5.98 21.15 1.05
CA VAL A 120 7.22 20.42 0.76
C VAL A 120 8.09 20.32 2.02
N LEU A 121 8.33 21.43 2.74
CA LEU A 121 9.11 21.42 3.98
C LEU A 121 8.52 20.46 5.01
N ALA A 122 7.21 20.58 5.26
CA ALA A 122 6.51 19.69 6.17
C ALA A 122 6.63 18.23 5.71
N SER A 123 6.34 17.95 4.45
CA SER A 123 6.32 16.57 3.93
C SER A 123 7.69 15.92 3.89
N ALA A 124 8.76 16.66 3.62
CA ALA A 124 10.11 16.11 3.46
C ALA A 124 10.90 16.05 4.77
N PHE A 125 10.77 17.08 5.63
CA PHE A 125 11.69 17.26 6.76
C PHE A 125 11.05 17.12 8.14
N GLN A 126 9.72 17.22 8.27
CA GLN A 126 9.07 17.01 9.57
C GLN A 126 9.37 15.61 10.11
N SER A 127 9.73 15.53 11.39
CA SER A 127 10.20 14.28 12.02
C SER A 127 11.48 13.71 11.38
N ALA A 128 12.34 14.60 10.86
CA ALA A 128 13.56 14.27 10.13
C ALA A 128 13.31 13.33 8.93
N GLY A 129 12.17 13.48 8.25
CA GLY A 129 11.78 12.64 7.13
C GLY A 129 11.58 11.16 7.48
N GLN A 130 11.51 10.80 8.77
CA GLN A 130 11.31 9.42 9.25
C GLN A 130 9.82 9.06 9.30
N ARG A 131 9.11 9.33 8.20
CA ARG A 131 7.73 8.92 7.99
C ARG A 131 7.68 8.07 6.73
N CYS A 132 6.93 6.99 6.76
CA CYS A 132 6.65 6.21 5.55
C CYS A 132 5.96 7.07 4.47
N SER A 133 5.21 8.10 4.87
CA SER A 133 4.56 9.08 3.97
C SER A 133 5.44 10.28 3.58
N ALA A 134 6.70 10.36 4.01
CA ALA A 134 7.51 11.54 3.75
C ALA A 134 7.78 11.71 2.25
N LEU A 135 7.81 12.97 1.79
CA LEU A 135 8.12 13.32 0.41
C LEU A 135 9.57 12.93 0.10
N ARG A 136 9.75 12.02 -0.87
CA ARG A 136 11.07 11.57 -1.34
C ARG A 136 11.48 12.24 -2.63
N MET A 137 10.52 12.45 -3.54
CA MET A 137 10.76 12.96 -4.89
C MET A 137 9.81 14.11 -5.24
N LEU A 138 10.32 15.32 -5.40
CA LEU A 138 9.58 16.48 -5.87
C LEU A 138 9.83 16.71 -7.36
N TYR A 139 8.75 16.69 -8.14
CA TYR A 139 8.76 17.04 -9.56
C TYR A 139 8.25 18.47 -9.73
N LEU A 140 9.10 19.34 -10.27
CA LEU A 140 8.76 20.74 -10.56
C LEU A 140 8.64 20.94 -12.07
N GLN A 141 7.56 21.57 -12.53
CA GLN A 141 7.48 21.99 -13.91
C GLN A 141 8.57 23.04 -14.19
N GLU A 142 9.27 22.90 -15.32
CA GLU A 142 10.44 23.73 -15.69
C GLU A 142 10.19 25.24 -15.51
N ASP A 143 9.01 25.74 -15.92
CA ASP A 143 8.66 27.17 -15.90
C ASP A 143 8.65 27.80 -14.50
N VAL A 144 8.50 27.00 -13.44
CA VAL A 144 8.42 27.48 -12.05
C VAL A 144 9.51 26.91 -11.14
N ALA A 145 10.33 25.98 -11.64
CA ALA A 145 11.28 25.24 -10.84
C ALA A 145 12.26 26.15 -10.08
N ASP A 146 12.90 27.09 -10.77
CA ASP A 146 13.93 27.95 -10.14
C ASP A 146 13.34 28.86 -9.07
N LYS A 147 12.16 29.45 -9.32
CA LYS A 147 11.46 30.30 -8.34
C LYS A 147 11.06 29.51 -7.10
N VAL A 148 10.54 28.29 -7.28
CA VAL A 148 10.13 27.43 -6.16
C VAL A 148 11.36 26.96 -5.38
N LEU A 149 12.46 26.61 -6.04
CA LEU A 149 13.71 26.19 -5.40
C LEU A 149 14.35 27.32 -4.60
N GLU A 150 14.40 28.54 -5.15
CA GLU A 150 14.91 29.71 -4.43
C GLU A 150 14.14 29.94 -3.11
N MET A 151 12.81 29.93 -3.19
CA MET A 151 11.95 30.09 -2.01
C MET A 151 12.07 28.91 -1.04
N LEU A 152 12.19 27.68 -1.55
CA LEU A 152 12.42 26.50 -0.73
C LEU A 152 13.72 26.61 0.05
N PHE A 153 14.81 27.03 -0.58
CA PHE A 153 16.11 27.15 0.09
C PHE A 153 16.10 28.24 1.15
N GLY A 154 15.47 29.39 0.86
CA GLY A 154 15.30 30.44 1.86
C GLY A 154 14.46 29.96 3.06
N ALA A 155 13.37 29.22 2.80
CA ALA A 155 12.56 28.67 3.88
C ALA A 155 13.25 27.52 4.64
N MET A 156 14.16 26.77 4.00
CA MET A 156 15.02 25.81 4.68
C MET A 156 16.00 26.49 5.63
N ASP A 157 16.55 27.65 5.28
CA ASP A 157 17.49 28.39 6.13
C ASP A 157 16.88 28.82 7.48
N GLU A 158 15.55 28.89 7.54
CA GLU A 158 14.80 29.21 8.77
C GLU A 158 14.51 27.97 9.65
N LEU A 159 14.84 26.75 9.20
CA LEU A 159 14.63 25.54 10.00
C LEU A 159 15.65 25.42 11.13
N ASN A 160 15.17 25.19 12.35
CA ASN A 160 16.01 24.88 13.49
C ASN A 160 16.18 23.36 13.69
N VAL A 161 17.37 22.86 13.36
CA VAL A 161 17.76 21.47 13.60
C VAL A 161 18.34 21.31 15.00
N GLY A 162 17.72 20.50 15.85
CA GLY A 162 18.14 20.46 17.25
C GLY A 162 17.43 19.47 18.16
N ASN A 163 17.59 19.69 19.46
CA ASN A 163 17.03 18.82 20.48
C ASN A 163 15.49 18.97 20.54
N PRO A 164 14.71 17.91 20.27
CA PRO A 164 13.25 17.98 20.22
C PRO A 164 12.56 18.29 21.55
N TRP A 165 13.30 18.39 22.66
CA TRP A 165 12.79 18.92 23.94
C TRP A 165 12.47 20.43 23.89
N TYR A 166 13.01 21.17 22.92
CA TYR A 166 12.76 22.59 22.78
C TYR A 166 11.66 22.86 21.75
N LEU A 167 10.71 23.73 22.12
CA LEU A 167 9.60 24.13 21.23
C LEU A 167 10.08 24.76 19.92
N ALA A 168 11.24 25.44 19.96
CA ALA A 168 11.81 26.09 18.81
C ALA A 168 12.48 25.13 17.81
N THR A 169 12.53 23.82 18.08
CA THR A 169 13.14 22.83 17.17
C THR A 169 12.12 22.31 16.17
N ASP A 170 12.44 22.46 14.89
CA ASP A 170 11.61 21.97 13.78
C ASP A 170 11.98 20.54 13.36
N VAL A 171 13.29 20.25 13.34
CA VAL A 171 13.85 18.96 12.88
C VAL A 171 14.69 18.33 13.98
N GLY A 172 14.25 17.17 14.47
CA GLY A 172 14.96 16.37 15.48
C GLY A 172 16.02 15.44 14.89
N PRO A 173 16.62 14.55 15.71
CA PRO A 173 17.60 13.57 15.26
C PRO A 173 16.96 12.40 14.50
N VAL A 174 17.79 11.66 13.76
CA VAL A 174 17.44 10.33 13.28
C VAL A 174 17.59 9.28 14.39
N ILE A 175 16.89 8.15 14.24
CA ILE A 175 16.63 7.22 15.34
C ILE A 175 17.88 6.54 15.90
N ASP A 176 18.83 6.16 15.05
CA ASP A 176 20.04 5.45 15.46
C ASP A 176 21.23 5.72 14.52
N ARG A 177 22.39 5.16 14.90
CA ARG A 177 23.65 5.35 14.17
C ARG A 177 23.63 4.69 12.79
N ALA A 178 22.95 3.56 12.63
CA ALA A 178 22.88 2.86 11.35
C ALA A 178 22.05 3.66 10.34
N ALA A 179 20.91 4.22 10.78
CA ALA A 179 20.12 5.15 10.00
C ALA A 179 20.96 6.36 9.59
N LYS A 180 21.64 7.03 10.55
CA LYS A 180 22.52 8.17 10.24
C LYS A 180 23.58 7.83 9.19
N GLN A 181 24.31 6.73 9.38
CA GLN A 181 25.35 6.29 8.45
C GLN A 181 24.82 6.04 7.03
N LYS A 182 23.67 5.36 6.91
CA LYS A 182 23.05 5.09 5.60
C LYS A 182 22.69 6.39 4.90
N ILE A 183 22.05 7.31 5.61
CA ILE A 183 21.58 8.57 5.02
C ILE A 183 22.77 9.48 4.66
N ASP A 184 23.75 9.63 5.57
CA ASP A 184 24.96 10.41 5.31
C ASP A 184 25.74 9.87 4.11
N ALA A 185 25.86 8.54 3.97
CA ALA A 185 26.55 7.92 2.85
C ALA A 185 25.87 8.24 1.52
N HIS A 186 24.53 8.17 1.47
CA HIS A 186 23.75 8.57 0.29
C HIS A 186 23.97 10.05 -0.07
N CYS A 187 23.87 10.95 0.91
CA CYS A 187 24.11 12.38 0.70
C CYS A 187 25.54 12.63 0.19
N GLN A 188 26.55 12.03 0.81
CA GLN A 188 27.95 12.17 0.39
C GLN A 188 28.18 11.67 -1.03
N GLN A 189 27.61 10.52 -1.40
CA GLN A 189 27.69 10.00 -2.75
C GLN A 189 27.09 10.99 -3.77
N MET A 190 25.90 11.53 -3.49
CA MET A 190 25.24 12.48 -4.38
C MET A 190 25.99 13.82 -4.46
N THR A 191 26.59 14.29 -3.37
CA THR A 191 27.47 15.46 -3.38
C THR A 191 28.71 15.24 -4.25
N GLN A 192 29.35 14.07 -4.15
CA GLN A 192 30.52 13.74 -4.98
C GLN A 192 30.17 13.67 -6.47
N GLN A 193 28.92 13.35 -6.80
CA GLN A 193 28.39 13.37 -8.17
C GLN A 193 27.96 14.77 -8.64
N GLY A 194 28.13 15.81 -7.81
CA GLY A 194 27.74 17.18 -8.14
C GLY A 194 26.23 17.42 -8.13
N ARG A 195 25.44 16.56 -7.47
CA ARG A 195 23.97 16.62 -7.45
C ARG A 195 23.40 17.36 -6.23
N LEU A 196 24.24 17.79 -5.29
CA LEU A 196 23.77 18.52 -4.09
C LEU A 196 23.30 19.93 -4.46
N LEU A 197 22.06 20.26 -4.12
CA LEU A 197 21.50 21.61 -4.29
C LEU A 197 21.56 22.44 -3.01
N LYS A 198 21.20 21.85 -1.86
CA LYS A 198 21.17 22.52 -0.55
C LYS A 198 21.39 21.52 0.56
N SER A 199 22.09 21.93 1.61
CA SER A 199 22.20 21.22 2.89
C SER A 199 22.26 22.26 4.00
N LEU A 200 21.68 21.96 5.15
CA LEU A 200 21.81 22.78 6.36
C LEU A 200 22.93 22.28 7.26
N ASP A 201 23.31 23.11 8.23
CA ASP A 201 24.18 22.71 9.32
C ASP A 201 23.40 21.88 10.36
N VAL A 202 24.14 21.06 11.12
CA VAL A 202 23.58 20.25 12.20
C VAL A 202 24.40 20.40 13.48
N PRO A 203 23.80 20.19 14.66
CA PRO A 203 24.56 20.17 15.91
C PRO A 203 25.66 19.11 15.92
N ASP A 204 26.82 19.45 16.52
CA ASP A 204 27.98 18.55 16.65
C ASP A 204 27.69 17.30 17.50
N GLN A 205 26.74 17.42 18.43
CA GLN A 205 26.38 16.35 19.36
C GLN A 205 24.99 15.81 19.06
N GLY A 206 24.87 14.49 18.95
CA GLY A 206 23.63 13.78 18.66
C GLY A 206 23.68 13.04 17.33
N LEU A 207 22.56 12.41 16.97
CA LEU A 207 22.42 11.67 15.72
C LEU A 207 21.62 12.50 14.72
N PHE A 208 22.15 13.66 14.36
CA PHE A 208 21.52 14.55 13.40
C PHE A 208 21.98 14.25 11.97
N VAL A 209 21.06 14.42 11.02
CA VAL A 209 21.34 14.42 9.58
C VAL A 209 20.78 15.72 9.04
N ALA A 210 21.54 16.39 8.19
CA ALA A 210 21.15 17.67 7.62
C ALA A 210 19.92 17.51 6.71
N PRO A 211 18.88 18.35 6.86
CA PRO A 211 17.91 18.58 5.80
C PRO A 211 18.62 18.90 4.49
N THR A 212 18.46 18.02 3.50
CA THR A 212 19.25 18.00 2.28
C THR A 212 18.35 17.96 1.04
N VAL A 213 18.70 18.73 0.01
CA VAL A 213 18.05 18.71 -1.32
C VAL A 213 19.06 18.26 -2.37
N ILE A 214 18.70 17.24 -3.15
CA ILE A 214 19.52 16.64 -4.21
C ILE A 214 18.76 16.72 -5.53
N GLU A 215 19.46 17.09 -6.60
CA GLU A 215 18.92 17.06 -7.96
C GLU A 215 19.09 15.66 -8.57
N LEU A 216 18.00 15.12 -9.14
CA LEU A 216 17.99 13.89 -9.92
C LEU A 216 17.31 14.16 -11.26
N ASP A 217 17.56 13.28 -12.23
CA ASP A 217 16.90 13.33 -13.53
C ASP A 217 15.46 12.76 -13.43
N GLY A 218 15.20 11.92 -12.43
CA GLY A 218 13.90 11.30 -12.16
C GLY A 218 13.95 10.31 -10.98
N ILE A 219 12.78 9.81 -10.58
CA ILE A 219 12.60 8.87 -9.47
C ILE A 219 13.31 7.53 -9.69
N GLU A 220 13.54 7.17 -10.96
CA GLU A 220 14.24 5.96 -11.38
C GLU A 220 15.67 5.87 -10.84
N GLN A 221 16.27 7.00 -10.47
CA GLN A 221 17.62 7.07 -9.90
C GLN A 221 17.67 6.79 -8.39
N LEU A 222 16.53 6.69 -7.69
CA LEU A 222 16.53 6.46 -6.25
C LEU A 222 16.90 5.02 -5.87
N GLY A 223 16.42 4.03 -6.63
CA GLY A 223 16.67 2.60 -6.41
C GLY A 223 16.04 2.01 -5.13
N GLU A 224 16.17 2.70 -3.99
CA GLU A 224 15.58 2.34 -2.70
C GLU A 224 15.11 3.57 -1.90
N GLU A 225 14.37 3.34 -0.82
CA GLU A 225 13.93 4.41 0.08
C GLU A 225 15.09 4.90 0.98
N ILE A 226 15.34 6.20 0.95
CA ILE A 226 16.20 6.90 1.91
C ILE A 226 15.33 7.46 3.04
N PHE A 227 15.28 6.74 4.16
CA PHE A 227 14.41 7.04 5.30
C PHE A 227 14.98 8.14 6.22
N GLY A 228 15.12 9.36 5.67
CA GLY A 228 15.73 10.50 6.36
C GLY A 228 15.29 11.85 5.79
N PRO A 229 15.87 12.97 6.27
CA PRO A 229 15.50 14.32 5.85
C PRO A 229 16.15 14.69 4.51
N VAL A 230 15.92 13.88 3.48
CA VAL A 230 16.51 14.02 2.14
C VAL A 230 15.40 14.15 1.12
N LEU A 231 15.33 15.31 0.48
CA LEU A 231 14.43 15.60 -0.62
C LEU A 231 15.19 15.48 -1.94
N HIS A 232 14.63 14.76 -2.89
CA HIS A 232 15.15 14.73 -4.26
C HIS A 232 14.25 15.58 -5.15
N VAL A 233 14.83 16.27 -6.13
CA VAL A 233 14.12 17.16 -7.05
C VAL A 233 14.45 16.79 -8.48
N ALA A 234 13.42 16.68 -9.33
CA ALA A 234 13.58 16.63 -10.78
C ALA A 234 12.71 17.71 -11.43
N ARG A 235 13.15 18.18 -12.59
CA ARG A 235 12.37 19.08 -13.45
C ARG A 235 11.65 18.29 -14.53
N PHE A 236 10.49 18.77 -14.97
CA PHE A 236 9.80 18.18 -16.12
C PHE A 236 9.16 19.26 -17.01
N ALA A 237 9.20 19.03 -18.33
CA ALA A 237 8.45 19.85 -19.28
C ALA A 237 6.94 19.59 -19.16
N ALA A 238 6.10 20.62 -19.33
CA ALA A 238 4.64 20.54 -19.11
C ALA A 238 3.94 19.42 -19.92
N ASN A 239 4.44 19.10 -21.12
CA ASN A 239 3.92 18.04 -22.00
C ASN A 239 4.42 16.64 -21.63
N LYS A 240 5.26 16.50 -20.61
CA LYS A 240 5.80 15.22 -20.12
C LYS A 240 5.16 14.74 -18.83
N LEU A 241 4.13 15.42 -18.32
CA LEU A 241 3.42 14.99 -17.10
C LEU A 241 3.02 13.51 -17.14
N ASP A 242 2.50 13.05 -18.28
CA ASP A 242 2.04 11.67 -18.41
C ASP A 242 3.17 10.67 -18.27
N ALA A 243 4.37 11.02 -18.74
CA ALA A 243 5.57 10.21 -18.58
C ALA A 243 6.01 10.20 -17.11
N VAL A 244 5.98 11.35 -16.41
CA VAL A 244 6.32 11.43 -14.99
C VAL A 244 5.40 10.54 -14.14
N VAL A 245 4.09 10.56 -14.40
CA VAL A 245 3.13 9.67 -13.69
C VAL A 245 3.46 8.19 -13.94
N ASN A 246 3.83 7.82 -15.18
CA ASN A 246 4.23 6.45 -15.50
C ASN A 246 5.52 6.06 -14.76
N SER A 247 6.55 6.91 -14.79
CA SER A 247 7.82 6.70 -14.09
C SER A 247 7.62 6.47 -12.59
N ILE A 248 6.71 7.20 -11.95
CA ILE A 248 6.37 7.02 -10.53
C ILE A 248 5.73 5.65 -10.30
N ASN A 249 4.72 5.30 -11.10
CA ASN A 249 4.02 4.01 -10.97
C ASN A 249 4.95 2.81 -11.23
N GLU A 250 5.89 2.94 -12.16
CA GLU A 250 6.85 1.89 -12.53
C GLU A 250 7.81 1.52 -11.39
N GLN A 251 7.97 2.37 -10.38
CA GLN A 251 8.75 2.03 -9.18
C GLN A 251 8.10 0.93 -8.34
N GLY A 252 6.81 0.64 -8.56
CA GLY A 252 6.07 -0.42 -7.89
C GLY A 252 5.64 -0.10 -6.45
N TYR A 253 6.08 1.03 -5.88
CA TYR A 253 5.53 1.60 -4.65
C TYR A 253 4.23 2.36 -4.92
N GLY A 254 3.44 2.58 -3.88
CA GLY A 254 2.14 3.25 -4.01
C GLY A 254 1.56 3.65 -2.67
N LEU A 255 2.32 4.36 -1.83
CA LEU A 255 1.88 4.78 -0.50
C LEU A 255 1.22 6.17 -0.51
N THR A 256 2.00 7.25 -0.58
CA THR A 256 1.47 8.61 -0.71
C THR A 256 1.90 9.30 -1.99
N PHE A 257 1.04 10.18 -2.48
CA PHE A 257 1.32 11.05 -3.62
C PHE A 257 0.72 12.43 -3.40
N GLY A 258 1.49 13.48 -3.72
CA GLY A 258 1.06 14.87 -3.67
C GLY A 258 0.92 15.49 -5.06
N ILE A 259 -0.04 16.39 -5.24
CA ILE A 259 -0.09 17.27 -6.41
C ILE A 259 -0.48 18.68 -6.01
N HIS A 260 0.29 19.66 -6.48
CA HIS A 260 -0.08 21.07 -6.42
C HIS A 260 -0.40 21.58 -7.82
N THR A 261 -1.67 21.96 -8.02
CA THR A 261 -2.20 22.55 -9.25
C THR A 261 -3.54 23.23 -8.95
N ARG A 262 -3.82 24.34 -9.65
CA ARG A 262 -5.12 25.03 -9.63
C ARG A 262 -6.02 24.61 -10.78
N VAL A 263 -5.62 23.61 -11.57
CA VAL A 263 -6.35 23.16 -12.76
C VAL A 263 -7.07 21.86 -12.45
N ASP A 264 -8.40 21.90 -12.31
CA ASP A 264 -9.19 20.71 -11.93
C ASP A 264 -9.03 19.54 -12.91
N SER A 265 -9.00 19.82 -14.21
CA SER A 265 -8.78 18.78 -15.23
C SER A 265 -7.41 18.09 -15.10
N ARG A 266 -6.42 18.79 -14.55
CA ARG A 266 -5.09 18.25 -14.25
C ARG A 266 -5.11 17.33 -13.04
N VAL A 267 -5.84 17.73 -11.99
CA VAL A 267 -6.09 16.86 -10.82
C VAL A 267 -6.76 15.57 -11.28
N GLU A 268 -7.84 15.66 -12.05
CA GLU A 268 -8.55 14.49 -12.57
C GLU A 268 -7.65 13.59 -13.43
N GLN A 269 -6.86 14.18 -14.34
CA GLN A 269 -5.93 13.46 -15.21
C GLN A 269 -4.92 12.64 -14.40
N VAL A 270 -4.33 13.23 -13.36
CA VAL A 270 -3.31 12.57 -12.54
C VAL A 270 -3.92 11.56 -11.59
N VAL A 271 -4.99 11.92 -10.87
CA VAL A 271 -5.66 11.04 -9.89
C VAL A 271 -6.20 9.77 -10.55
N ARG A 272 -6.68 9.84 -11.80
CA ARG A 272 -7.15 8.65 -12.54
C ARG A 272 -6.04 7.66 -12.90
N ARG A 273 -4.79 8.11 -12.96
CA ARG A 273 -3.65 7.32 -13.47
C ARG A 273 -2.61 6.96 -12.43
N ILE A 274 -2.46 7.75 -11.38
CA ILE A 274 -1.51 7.47 -10.31
C ILE A 274 -1.97 6.23 -9.52
N THR A 275 -1.02 5.37 -9.20
CA THR A 275 -1.20 4.16 -8.39
C THR A 275 -0.63 4.45 -7.01
N ALA A 276 -1.44 5.06 -6.15
CA ALA A 276 -1.09 5.35 -4.78
C ALA A 276 -2.31 5.22 -3.86
N GLY A 277 -2.09 4.64 -2.68
CA GLY A 277 -3.14 4.44 -1.69
C GLY A 277 -3.66 5.75 -1.11
N ASN A 278 -2.83 6.79 -0.94
CA ASN A 278 -3.24 8.08 -0.39
C ASN A 278 -2.76 9.24 -1.27
N VAL A 279 -3.71 9.93 -1.91
CA VAL A 279 -3.45 11.09 -2.77
C VAL A 279 -3.88 12.39 -2.07
N TYR A 280 -3.03 13.41 -2.16
CA TYR A 280 -3.22 14.71 -1.53
C TYR A 280 -3.09 15.82 -2.57
N VAL A 281 -4.10 16.69 -2.64
CA VAL A 281 -4.18 17.79 -3.61
C VAL A 281 -4.09 19.13 -2.89
N ASN A 282 -3.13 19.96 -3.28
CA ASN A 282 -2.87 21.31 -2.77
C ASN A 282 -2.63 21.38 -1.25
N ARG A 283 -1.96 20.37 -0.70
CA ARG A 283 -1.60 20.27 0.71
C ARG A 283 -0.40 19.35 0.90
N ASN A 284 0.15 19.33 2.11
CA ASN A 284 1.15 18.32 2.48
C ASN A 284 0.57 16.88 2.40
N GLN A 285 1.46 15.89 2.25
CA GLN A 285 1.08 14.49 2.08
C GLN A 285 1.37 13.61 3.31
N ILE A 286 1.41 14.22 4.49
CA ILE A 286 1.72 13.54 5.75
C ILE A 286 0.60 13.73 6.76
N GLY A 287 0.63 12.96 7.86
CA GLY A 287 -0.30 13.17 8.98
C GLY A 287 -1.73 12.72 8.69
N ALA A 288 -1.90 11.62 7.95
CA ALA A 288 -3.20 10.99 7.76
C ALA A 288 -3.93 10.75 9.09
N VAL A 289 -5.20 11.12 9.14
CA VAL A 289 -6.08 11.09 10.30
C VAL A 289 -6.97 9.86 10.22
N VAL A 290 -6.97 9.05 11.30
CA VAL A 290 -7.77 7.84 11.42
C VAL A 290 -9.26 8.15 11.22
N GLY A 291 -9.93 7.36 10.38
CA GLY A 291 -11.36 7.55 10.07
C GLY A 291 -11.69 8.68 9.10
N THR A 292 -10.72 9.54 8.76
CA THR A 292 -10.85 10.56 7.70
C THR A 292 -10.07 10.16 6.47
N GLN A 293 -8.75 9.98 6.61
CA GLN A 293 -7.87 9.48 5.56
C GLN A 293 -7.32 8.11 5.95
N PRO A 294 -8.10 7.02 5.83
CA PRO A 294 -7.59 5.66 5.97
C PRO A 294 -6.24 5.51 5.27
N PHE A 295 -5.28 4.94 5.98
CA PHE A 295 -3.87 5.00 5.58
C PHE A 295 -3.34 3.61 5.23
N GLY A 296 -2.72 3.52 4.05
CA GLY A 296 -2.04 2.31 3.59
C GLY A 296 -1.81 2.36 2.09
N GLY A 297 -0.83 1.60 1.61
CA GLY A 297 -0.41 1.63 0.22
C GLY A 297 -0.88 0.44 -0.61
N GLU A 298 -0.44 0.42 -1.86
CA GLU A 298 -0.56 -0.73 -2.77
C GLU A 298 0.82 -1.11 -3.34
N GLY A 299 0.91 -2.28 -3.98
CA GLY A 299 2.17 -2.78 -4.55
C GLY A 299 3.23 -3.10 -3.48
N LEU A 300 4.41 -2.51 -3.61
CA LEU A 300 5.52 -2.66 -2.66
C LEU A 300 5.27 -1.96 -1.32
N SER A 301 4.25 -1.11 -1.24
CA SER A 301 3.93 -0.30 -0.06
C SER A 301 2.99 -0.97 0.93
N GLY A 302 2.36 -2.07 0.55
CA GLY A 302 1.63 -2.89 1.52
C GLY A 302 0.64 -3.86 0.92
N THR A 303 0.08 -4.69 1.77
CA THR A 303 -0.95 -5.68 1.43
C THR A 303 -2.36 -5.09 1.48
N GLY A 304 -2.55 -4.04 2.28
CA GLY A 304 -3.86 -3.66 2.82
C GLY A 304 -4.42 -4.71 3.79
N PRO A 305 -5.64 -4.49 4.30
CA PRO A 305 -6.47 -3.29 4.16
C PRO A 305 -5.90 -2.07 4.91
N LYS A 306 -6.42 -0.87 4.62
CA LYS A 306 -5.92 0.38 5.20
C LYS A 306 -6.16 0.46 6.70
N ALA A 307 -5.11 0.82 7.45
CA ALA A 307 -5.23 1.14 8.87
C ALA A 307 -6.15 2.36 9.06
N GLY A 308 -7.06 2.27 10.04
CA GLY A 308 -8.06 3.31 10.29
C GLY A 308 -9.15 3.40 9.22
N GLY A 309 -9.22 2.43 8.31
CA GLY A 309 -10.28 2.26 7.31
C GLY A 309 -11.39 1.31 7.76
N PRO A 310 -12.50 1.27 7.01
CA PRO A 310 -13.66 0.43 7.35
C PRO A 310 -13.36 -1.07 7.28
N TRP A 311 -12.45 -1.49 6.38
CA TRP A 311 -12.14 -2.90 6.15
C TRP A 311 -11.05 -3.46 7.06
N TYR A 312 -10.41 -2.62 7.88
CA TYR A 312 -9.24 -3.05 8.66
C TYR A 312 -9.53 -4.20 9.61
N LEU A 313 -10.65 -4.14 10.32
CA LEU A 313 -11.02 -5.14 11.34
C LEU A 313 -11.44 -6.49 10.73
N HIS A 314 -11.96 -6.50 9.50
CA HIS A 314 -12.35 -7.73 8.81
C HIS A 314 -11.17 -8.68 8.67
N ARG A 315 -9.95 -8.14 8.49
CA ARG A 315 -8.74 -8.96 8.32
C ARG A 315 -8.20 -9.60 9.60
N PHE A 316 -8.79 -9.29 10.75
CA PHE A 316 -8.46 -9.90 12.05
C PHE A 316 -9.48 -10.97 12.48
N VAL A 317 -10.51 -11.22 11.68
CA VAL A 317 -11.48 -12.30 11.92
C VAL A 317 -11.32 -13.35 10.82
N SER A 318 -11.75 -14.58 11.10
CA SER A 318 -11.79 -15.67 10.12
C SER A 318 -13.24 -16.14 10.01
N GLU A 319 -13.70 -16.36 8.78
CA GLU A 319 -14.97 -17.02 8.53
C GLU A 319 -14.78 -18.54 8.64
N ALA A 320 -15.65 -19.19 9.42
CA ALA A 320 -15.43 -20.57 9.87
C ALA A 320 -15.72 -21.68 8.83
N ASN A 321 -16.11 -21.34 7.59
CA ASN A 321 -16.84 -22.25 6.71
C ASN A 321 -16.21 -22.50 5.32
N THR A 322 -14.90 -22.31 5.14
CA THR A 322 -14.28 -22.72 3.87
C THR A 322 -14.14 -24.24 3.79
N GLN A 323 -14.88 -24.87 2.87
CA GLN A 323 -14.67 -26.28 2.53
C GLN A 323 -13.47 -26.41 1.59
N LEU A 324 -12.44 -27.14 2.03
CA LEU A 324 -11.29 -27.45 1.19
C LEU A 324 -11.51 -28.79 0.49
N SER A 325 -11.12 -28.86 -0.78
CA SER A 325 -11.31 -30.04 -1.62
C SER A 325 -10.04 -30.39 -2.39
N SER A 326 -9.99 -31.59 -2.97
CA SER A 326 -8.85 -32.06 -3.75
C SER A 326 -9.34 -32.73 -5.03
N VAL A 327 -8.83 -32.31 -6.18
CA VAL A 327 -9.09 -32.93 -7.49
C VAL A 327 -7.76 -33.20 -8.18
N ASN A 328 -7.62 -34.39 -8.76
CA ASN A 328 -6.42 -34.74 -9.50
C ASN A 328 -6.60 -34.39 -10.98
N LEU A 329 -6.03 -33.26 -11.40
CA LEU A 329 -6.03 -32.78 -12.78
C LEU A 329 -4.60 -32.70 -13.32
N PRO A 330 -4.39 -32.93 -14.63
CA PRO A 330 -3.07 -32.77 -15.24
C PRO A 330 -2.56 -31.34 -15.06
N ALA A 331 -1.26 -31.20 -14.78
CA ALA A 331 -0.60 -29.91 -14.68
C ALA A 331 -0.64 -29.17 -16.02
N VAL A 332 -0.97 -27.88 -15.98
CA VAL A 332 -0.89 -27.00 -17.15
C VAL A 332 0.56 -26.58 -17.42
N ASP A 333 0.90 -26.37 -18.70
CA ASP A 333 2.20 -25.82 -19.06
C ASP A 333 2.34 -24.37 -18.57
N THR A 334 3.48 -24.06 -17.92
CA THR A 334 3.71 -22.74 -17.33
C THR A 334 3.79 -21.63 -18.39
N ALA A 335 4.34 -21.92 -19.57
CA ALA A 335 4.43 -20.93 -20.64
C ALA A 335 3.05 -20.65 -21.27
N ALA A 336 2.20 -21.68 -21.41
CA ALA A 336 0.81 -21.52 -21.81
C ALA A 336 0.02 -20.65 -20.82
N LEU A 337 0.15 -20.92 -19.51
CA LEU A 337 -0.47 -20.11 -18.46
C LEU A 337 0.02 -18.66 -18.51
N GLN A 338 1.33 -18.44 -18.60
CA GLN A 338 1.90 -17.08 -18.69
C GLN A 338 1.39 -16.33 -19.92
N LYS A 339 1.28 -17.00 -21.07
CA LYS A 339 0.74 -16.40 -22.30
C LYS A 339 -0.72 -15.97 -22.10
N LEU A 340 -1.53 -16.81 -21.45
CA LEU A 340 -2.93 -16.50 -21.17
C LEU A 340 -3.06 -15.31 -20.24
N VAL A 341 -2.31 -15.30 -19.13
CA VAL A 341 -2.25 -14.18 -18.17
C VAL A 341 -1.85 -12.89 -18.86
N SER A 342 -0.78 -12.89 -19.66
CA SER A 342 -0.35 -11.70 -20.41
C SER A 342 -1.40 -11.21 -21.39
N SER A 343 -2.17 -12.11 -22.01
CA SER A 343 -3.23 -11.74 -22.96
C SER A 343 -4.42 -11.06 -22.27
N VAL A 344 -4.86 -11.60 -21.13
CA VAL A 344 -5.96 -11.05 -20.32
C VAL A 344 -5.56 -9.73 -19.66
N ALA A 345 -4.31 -9.62 -19.20
CA ALA A 345 -3.78 -8.37 -18.65
C ALA A 345 -3.72 -7.26 -19.70
N ALA A 346 -3.38 -7.58 -20.96
CA ALA A 346 -3.35 -6.60 -22.05
C ALA A 346 -4.74 -6.12 -22.49
N SER A 347 -5.79 -6.93 -22.32
CA SER A 347 -7.19 -6.58 -22.63
C SER A 347 -7.92 -5.87 -21.50
N ALA A 348 -7.29 -5.66 -20.33
CA ALA A 348 -7.89 -5.02 -19.15
C ALA A 348 -8.16 -3.50 -19.30
N SER A 349 -8.04 -2.95 -20.50
CA SER A 349 -8.10 -1.50 -20.79
C SER A 349 -9.51 -0.89 -20.73
N THR A 350 -10.55 -1.68 -20.49
CA THR A 350 -11.94 -1.20 -20.38
C THR A 350 -12.57 -1.70 -19.09
N ARG A 351 -12.89 -0.76 -18.17
CA ARG A 351 -13.70 -1.04 -16.97
C ARG A 351 -15.11 -1.40 -17.42
N ALA A 352 -15.38 -2.68 -17.65
CA ALA A 352 -16.74 -3.16 -17.80
C ALA A 352 -17.40 -3.10 -16.42
N ASN A 353 -18.57 -2.45 -16.32
CA ASN A 353 -19.38 -2.55 -15.12
C ASN A 353 -20.14 -3.89 -15.21
N PRO A 354 -19.80 -4.89 -14.38
CA PRO A 354 -20.39 -6.21 -14.48
C PRO A 354 -21.88 -6.15 -14.14
N ASP A 355 -22.69 -6.88 -14.91
CA ASP A 355 -24.06 -7.18 -14.52
C ASP A 355 -24.04 -8.26 -13.43
N ILE A 356 -24.21 -7.83 -12.19
CA ILE A 356 -24.13 -8.71 -11.01
C ILE A 356 -25.21 -9.78 -11.04
N GLU A 357 -26.45 -9.45 -11.44
CA GLU A 357 -27.53 -10.43 -11.54
C GLU A 357 -27.19 -11.51 -12.57
N LYS A 358 -26.61 -11.09 -13.70
CA LYS A 358 -26.14 -12.04 -14.72
C LYS A 358 -25.04 -12.97 -14.20
N LEU A 359 -24.06 -12.43 -13.46
CA LEU A 359 -22.98 -13.24 -12.88
C LEU A 359 -23.51 -14.23 -11.83
N GLN A 360 -24.37 -13.78 -10.93
CA GLN A 360 -25.04 -14.65 -9.95
C GLN A 360 -25.91 -15.71 -10.64
N GLY A 361 -26.55 -15.37 -11.76
CA GLY A 361 -27.30 -16.30 -12.60
C GLY A 361 -26.43 -17.43 -13.17
N LEU A 362 -25.15 -17.20 -13.47
CA LEU A 362 -24.22 -18.25 -13.92
C LEU A 362 -23.98 -19.30 -12.83
N ALA A 363 -23.75 -18.88 -11.58
CA ALA A 363 -23.65 -19.79 -10.45
C ALA A 363 -24.97 -20.57 -10.24
N SER A 364 -26.10 -19.86 -10.28
CA SER A 364 -27.43 -20.45 -10.10
C SER A 364 -27.75 -21.52 -11.16
N ASN A 365 -27.31 -21.33 -12.40
CA ASN A 365 -27.49 -22.30 -13.49
C ASN A 365 -26.71 -23.61 -13.26
N GLU A 366 -25.60 -23.56 -12.51
CA GLU A 366 -24.86 -24.74 -12.07
C GLU A 366 -25.35 -25.28 -10.71
N GLY A 367 -26.46 -24.74 -10.17
CA GLY A 367 -27.04 -25.16 -8.89
C GLY A 367 -26.28 -24.68 -7.66
N LEU A 368 -25.45 -23.65 -7.81
CA LEU A 368 -24.64 -23.06 -6.75
C LEU A 368 -25.33 -21.82 -6.18
N GLU A 369 -25.38 -21.71 -4.86
CA GLU A 369 -25.78 -20.49 -4.16
C GLU A 369 -24.54 -19.61 -3.95
N HIS A 370 -24.54 -18.40 -4.51
CA HIS A 370 -23.44 -17.45 -4.36
C HIS A 370 -23.95 -16.02 -4.41
N ASP A 371 -24.11 -15.39 -3.26
CA ASP A 371 -24.56 -14.00 -3.15
C ASP A 371 -23.35 -13.07 -3.12
N VAL A 372 -23.11 -12.41 -4.25
CA VAL A 372 -22.00 -11.46 -4.41
C VAL A 372 -22.52 -10.05 -4.59
N THR A 373 -21.99 -9.12 -3.81
CA THR A 373 -22.21 -7.68 -3.97
C THR A 373 -20.97 -7.01 -4.53
N SER A 374 -21.12 -5.86 -5.19
CA SER A 374 -19.97 -5.01 -5.56
C SER A 374 -19.77 -3.94 -4.50
N ILE A 375 -18.54 -3.83 -3.99
CA ILE A 375 -18.16 -2.77 -3.04
C ILE A 375 -17.25 -1.71 -3.69
N VAL A 376 -17.09 -1.78 -5.01
CA VAL A 376 -16.42 -0.76 -5.83
C VAL A 376 -17.29 0.49 -5.85
N ASP A 377 -17.05 1.37 -4.87
CA ASP A 377 -17.80 2.62 -4.68
C ASP A 377 -16.88 3.74 -4.20
N ILE A 378 -17.37 4.99 -4.29
CA ILE A 378 -16.74 6.19 -3.75
C ILE A 378 -17.55 6.64 -2.53
N ARG A 379 -16.92 6.57 -1.36
CA ARG A 379 -17.47 7.00 -0.08
C ARG A 379 -16.86 8.32 0.36
N ALA A 380 -17.71 9.31 0.64
CA ALA A 380 -17.27 10.51 1.36
C ALA A 380 -16.87 10.16 2.80
N MET A 381 -15.72 10.67 3.22
CA MET A 381 -15.17 10.48 4.57
C MET A 381 -15.32 11.77 5.39
N PRO A 382 -15.59 11.67 6.70
CA PRO A 382 -15.73 12.85 7.55
C PRO A 382 -14.40 13.59 7.65
N GLY A 383 -14.39 14.91 7.51
CA GLY A 383 -13.17 15.72 7.61
C GLY A 383 -13.44 17.14 8.07
N PRO A 384 -12.39 17.96 8.31
CA PRO A 384 -12.56 19.34 8.68
C PRO A 384 -13.17 20.16 7.53
N THR A 385 -13.82 21.27 7.87
CA THR A 385 -14.28 22.23 6.88
C THR A 385 -13.10 22.76 6.06
N GLY A 386 -13.27 22.84 4.73
CA GLY A 386 -12.19 23.25 3.83
C GLY A 386 -11.42 22.10 3.21
N GLU A 387 -11.80 20.86 3.54
CA GLU A 387 -11.21 19.65 3.01
C GLU A 387 -12.29 18.72 2.47
N THR A 388 -12.05 18.09 1.32
CA THR A 388 -12.85 16.94 0.89
C THR A 388 -12.01 15.67 1.01
N ASN A 389 -12.63 14.63 1.58
CA ASN A 389 -12.02 13.32 1.78
C ASN A 389 -12.91 12.27 1.15
N GLN A 390 -12.33 11.46 0.28
CA GLN A 390 -13.02 10.41 -0.44
C GLN A 390 -12.22 9.13 -0.34
N LEU A 391 -12.86 8.06 0.13
CA LEU A 391 -12.33 6.71 0.07
C LEU A 391 -13.00 6.00 -1.11
N SER A 392 -12.22 5.37 -1.97
CA SER A 392 -12.71 4.63 -3.11
C SER A 392 -12.12 3.23 -3.14
N ALA A 393 -12.95 2.25 -3.48
CA ALA A 393 -12.49 0.89 -3.76
C ALA A 393 -12.24 0.75 -5.26
N HIS A 394 -11.12 0.13 -5.63
CA HIS A 394 -10.73 -0.15 -7.01
C HIS A 394 -10.48 -1.65 -7.18
N PRO A 395 -10.68 -2.23 -8.38
CA PRO A 395 -10.26 -3.60 -8.63
C PRO A 395 -8.77 -3.76 -8.33
N ARG A 396 -8.41 -4.90 -7.74
CA ARG A 396 -7.03 -5.26 -7.46
C ARG A 396 -6.22 -5.52 -8.73
N GLY A 397 -6.86 -6.05 -9.78
CA GLY A 397 -6.25 -6.27 -11.09
C GLY A 397 -6.65 -7.62 -11.69
N LEU A 398 -5.67 -8.46 -12.05
CA LEU A 398 -5.89 -9.81 -12.56
C LEU A 398 -5.84 -10.85 -11.43
N VAL A 399 -6.89 -11.66 -11.32
CA VAL A 399 -7.03 -12.72 -10.31
C VAL A 399 -6.93 -14.09 -10.97
N LEU A 400 -6.05 -14.96 -10.46
CA LEU A 400 -6.03 -16.37 -10.85
C LEU A 400 -7.01 -17.16 -10.00
N CYS A 401 -7.95 -17.84 -10.65
CA CYS A 401 -8.95 -18.69 -10.01
C CYS A 401 -8.55 -20.16 -10.23
N LEU A 402 -7.98 -20.81 -9.21
CA LEU A 402 -7.33 -22.12 -9.33
C LEU A 402 -8.19 -23.31 -8.86
N GLY A 403 -9.49 -23.10 -8.65
CA GLY A 403 -10.41 -24.15 -8.19
C GLY A 403 -10.11 -24.65 -6.77
N PRO A 404 -10.27 -25.95 -6.49
CA PRO A 404 -9.81 -27.02 -7.39
C PRO A 404 -10.90 -27.66 -8.24
N THR A 405 -12.19 -27.51 -7.89
CA THR A 405 -13.28 -27.96 -8.74
C THR A 405 -13.71 -26.88 -9.73
N ARG A 406 -14.46 -27.26 -10.77
CA ARG A 406 -15.12 -26.31 -11.68
C ARG A 406 -16.02 -25.34 -10.91
N ALA A 407 -16.79 -25.85 -9.95
CA ALA A 407 -17.69 -25.04 -9.13
C ALA A 407 -16.90 -24.00 -8.32
N ASP A 408 -15.86 -24.41 -7.60
CA ASP A 408 -15.01 -23.50 -6.83
C ASP A 408 -14.41 -22.41 -7.73
N ALA A 409 -13.91 -22.82 -8.90
CA ALA A 409 -13.31 -21.91 -9.87
C ALA A 409 -14.31 -20.89 -10.44
N LEU A 410 -15.56 -21.31 -10.68
CA LEU A 410 -16.65 -20.42 -11.09
C LEU A 410 -17.00 -19.42 -9.97
N LEU A 411 -17.12 -19.87 -8.71
CA LEU A 411 -17.40 -18.98 -7.58
C LEU A 411 -16.30 -17.94 -7.36
N GLN A 412 -15.02 -18.38 -7.43
CA GLN A 412 -13.87 -17.48 -7.40
C GLN A 412 -13.94 -16.44 -8.52
N ALA A 413 -14.22 -16.87 -9.75
CA ALA A 413 -14.30 -15.99 -10.91
C ALA A 413 -15.44 -14.97 -10.77
N ILE A 414 -16.62 -15.39 -10.31
CA ILE A 414 -17.75 -14.49 -10.06
C ILE A 414 -17.41 -13.45 -8.98
N SER A 415 -16.82 -13.87 -7.85
CA SER A 415 -16.40 -12.94 -6.78
C SER A 415 -15.41 -11.89 -7.30
N ALA A 416 -14.42 -12.31 -8.07
CA ALA A 416 -13.42 -11.41 -8.65
C ALA A 416 -14.01 -10.45 -9.70
N LEU A 417 -14.82 -10.98 -10.63
CA LEU A 417 -15.45 -10.20 -11.70
C LEU A 417 -16.46 -9.19 -11.15
N ALA A 418 -17.20 -9.52 -10.09
CA ALA A 418 -18.12 -8.60 -9.42
C ALA A 418 -17.42 -7.36 -8.83
N GLN A 419 -16.14 -7.49 -8.46
CA GLN A 419 -15.28 -6.37 -8.05
C GLN A 419 -14.52 -5.73 -9.23
N GLN A 420 -14.92 -6.01 -10.47
CA GLN A 420 -14.33 -5.48 -11.70
C GLN A 420 -12.89 -5.94 -11.97
N ASN A 421 -12.45 -7.04 -11.37
CA ASN A 421 -11.16 -7.66 -11.68
C ASN A 421 -11.22 -8.37 -13.05
N SER A 422 -10.05 -8.64 -13.63
CA SER A 422 -9.93 -9.60 -14.74
C SER A 422 -9.59 -10.98 -14.18
N VAL A 423 -9.98 -12.06 -14.85
CA VAL A 423 -9.79 -13.42 -14.32
C VAL A 423 -9.11 -14.35 -15.30
N VAL A 424 -8.23 -15.22 -14.78
CA VAL A 424 -7.76 -16.41 -15.49
C VAL A 424 -8.10 -17.62 -14.64
N ILE A 425 -8.81 -18.57 -15.23
CA ILE A 425 -9.35 -19.75 -14.55
C ILE A 425 -8.47 -20.96 -14.92
N VAL A 426 -8.05 -21.73 -13.92
CA VAL A 426 -7.37 -23.01 -14.12
C VAL A 426 -8.04 -24.06 -13.26
N ALA A 427 -8.83 -24.91 -13.89
CA ALA A 427 -9.62 -25.96 -13.26
C ALA A 427 -10.09 -26.97 -14.32
N GLU A 428 -10.93 -27.94 -13.94
CA GLU A 428 -11.64 -28.78 -14.91
C GLU A 428 -12.61 -27.94 -15.75
N GLN A 429 -12.57 -28.13 -17.09
CA GLN A 429 -13.42 -27.42 -18.05
C GLN A 429 -13.35 -25.88 -17.93
N ALA A 430 -12.22 -25.36 -17.47
CA ALA A 430 -11.98 -23.93 -17.33
C ALA A 430 -12.01 -23.20 -18.69
N ALA A 431 -11.60 -23.84 -19.79
CA ALA A 431 -11.67 -23.24 -21.12
C ALA A 431 -13.11 -22.86 -21.50
N GLU A 432 -14.07 -23.75 -21.24
CA GLU A 432 -15.50 -23.50 -21.45
C GLU A 432 -16.02 -22.38 -20.54
N LEU A 433 -15.65 -22.39 -19.24
CA LEU A 433 -16.01 -21.30 -18.32
C LEU A 433 -15.47 -19.95 -18.80
N GLY A 434 -14.24 -19.91 -19.30
CA GLY A 434 -13.62 -18.72 -19.86
C GLY A 434 -14.43 -18.17 -21.05
N GLU A 435 -14.82 -19.02 -21.98
CA GLU A 435 -15.65 -18.64 -23.13
C GLU A 435 -17.04 -18.13 -22.69
N LEU A 436 -17.69 -18.80 -21.74
CA LEU A 436 -18.98 -18.40 -21.19
C LEU A 436 -18.95 -16.99 -20.56
N LEU A 437 -17.88 -16.70 -19.81
CA LEU A 437 -17.69 -15.40 -19.17
C LEU A 437 -17.35 -14.31 -20.22
N GLN A 438 -16.54 -14.62 -21.23
CA GLN A 438 -16.27 -13.69 -22.34
C GLN A 438 -17.53 -13.34 -23.12
N GLN A 439 -18.38 -14.32 -23.43
CA GLN A 439 -19.69 -14.10 -24.07
C GLN A 439 -20.61 -13.24 -23.22
N SER A 440 -20.37 -13.22 -21.90
CA SER A 440 -21.07 -12.35 -20.96
C SER A 440 -20.52 -10.92 -20.89
N GLY A 441 -19.46 -10.61 -21.64
CA GLY A 441 -18.81 -9.30 -21.69
C GLY A 441 -17.70 -9.12 -20.65
N MET A 442 -17.29 -10.21 -19.98
CA MET A 442 -16.26 -10.17 -18.92
C MET A 442 -14.86 -10.41 -19.48
N ASN A 443 -13.85 -9.80 -18.87
CA ASN A 443 -12.44 -10.07 -19.20
C ASN A 443 -11.96 -11.32 -18.46
N ALA A 444 -12.27 -12.48 -19.03
CA ALA A 444 -11.97 -13.78 -18.46
C ALA A 444 -11.29 -14.68 -19.50
N ALA A 445 -10.48 -15.63 -19.06
CA ALA A 445 -10.05 -16.75 -19.91
C ALA A 445 -9.80 -17.98 -19.05
N GLY A 446 -9.76 -19.17 -19.66
CA GLY A 446 -9.54 -20.40 -18.91
C GLY A 446 -8.62 -21.40 -19.59
N LEU A 447 -8.01 -22.25 -18.77
CA LEU A 447 -7.11 -23.33 -19.19
C LEU A 447 -7.40 -24.59 -18.38
N ASP A 448 -7.69 -25.69 -19.07
CA ASP A 448 -8.06 -26.95 -18.40
C ASP A 448 -6.85 -27.58 -17.72
N GLY A 449 -6.96 -27.84 -16.41
CA GLY A 449 -5.93 -28.53 -15.63
C GLY A 449 -5.75 -27.99 -14.22
N SER A 450 -4.58 -28.25 -13.63
CA SER A 450 -4.13 -27.69 -12.35
C SER A 450 -2.83 -26.91 -12.51
N VAL A 451 -2.56 -25.97 -11.59
CA VAL A 451 -1.30 -25.22 -11.57
C VAL A 451 -0.31 -25.89 -10.62
N GLU A 452 0.89 -26.19 -11.10
CA GLU A 452 1.99 -26.59 -10.21
C GLU A 452 2.48 -25.39 -9.41
N ALA A 453 2.83 -25.61 -8.13
CA ALA A 453 3.22 -24.52 -7.25
C ALA A 453 4.42 -23.71 -7.77
N ASP A 454 5.41 -24.36 -8.39
CA ASP A 454 6.60 -23.66 -8.92
C ASP A 454 6.25 -22.70 -10.08
N SER A 455 5.18 -22.95 -10.84
CA SER A 455 4.68 -22.00 -11.83
C SER A 455 4.33 -20.65 -11.20
N LEU A 456 3.75 -20.65 -9.99
CA LEU A 456 3.40 -19.42 -9.26
C LEU A 456 4.64 -18.64 -8.78
N ARG A 457 5.82 -19.27 -8.72
CA ARG A 457 7.06 -18.58 -8.36
C ARG A 457 7.54 -17.65 -9.47
N THR A 458 7.32 -18.02 -10.73
CA THR A 458 7.87 -17.30 -11.89
C THR A 458 6.81 -16.51 -12.67
N LEU A 459 5.53 -16.84 -12.51
CA LEU A 459 4.42 -16.17 -13.20
C LEU A 459 4.41 -14.66 -12.93
N THR A 460 4.19 -13.83 -13.94
CA THR A 460 4.03 -12.38 -13.79
C THR A 460 2.68 -11.91 -14.31
N GLY A 461 2.20 -10.76 -13.83
CA GLY A 461 0.94 -10.15 -14.27
C GLY A 461 -0.31 -10.50 -13.46
N ALA A 462 -0.22 -11.38 -12.46
CA ALA A 462 -1.30 -11.62 -11.50
C ALA A 462 -1.18 -10.70 -10.27
N ASP A 463 -2.32 -10.29 -9.74
CA ASP A 463 -2.46 -9.39 -8.59
C ASP A 463 -3.06 -10.08 -7.35
N ALA A 464 -3.74 -11.21 -7.53
CA ALA A 464 -4.17 -12.12 -6.47
C ALA A 464 -4.33 -13.56 -6.98
N ILE A 465 -4.25 -14.52 -6.07
CA ILE A 465 -4.49 -15.93 -6.32
C ILE A 465 -5.65 -16.38 -5.43
N MET A 466 -6.66 -17.02 -6.00
CA MET A 466 -7.75 -17.67 -5.28
C MET A 466 -7.66 -19.19 -5.43
N SER A 467 -7.82 -19.93 -4.33
CA SER A 467 -7.89 -21.39 -4.35
C SER A 467 -8.51 -21.95 -3.07
N GLN A 468 -9.34 -22.98 -3.20
CA GLN A 468 -9.91 -23.77 -2.10
C GLN A 468 -9.34 -25.19 -2.09
N ALA A 469 -8.12 -25.36 -2.60
CA ALA A 469 -7.46 -26.66 -2.62
C ALA A 469 -7.17 -27.16 -1.20
N ASP A 470 -6.80 -28.43 -1.08
CA ASP A 470 -6.41 -28.98 0.21
C ASP A 470 -5.19 -28.25 0.82
N VAL A 471 -4.97 -28.49 2.12
CA VAL A 471 -3.92 -27.80 2.89
C VAL A 471 -2.51 -28.06 2.32
N GLU A 472 -2.27 -29.21 1.69
CA GLU A 472 -0.98 -29.54 1.10
C GLU A 472 -0.71 -28.66 -0.12
N GLN A 473 -1.66 -28.59 -1.04
CA GLN A 473 -1.57 -27.76 -2.24
C GLN A 473 -1.52 -26.26 -1.89
N LEU A 474 -2.37 -25.78 -0.98
CA LEU A 474 -2.36 -24.39 -0.54
C LEU A 474 -1.03 -24.00 0.13
N ARG A 475 -0.43 -24.92 0.89
CA ARG A 475 0.91 -24.70 1.47
C ARG A 475 1.97 -24.60 0.39
N ALA A 476 1.93 -25.47 -0.61
CA ALA A 476 2.85 -25.41 -1.74
C ALA A 476 2.73 -24.07 -2.49
N TYR A 477 1.49 -23.62 -2.76
CA TYR A 477 1.22 -22.30 -3.34
C TYR A 477 1.76 -21.16 -2.48
N ARG A 478 1.48 -21.17 -1.18
CA ARG A 478 1.93 -20.13 -0.25
C ARG A 478 3.47 -20.04 -0.19
N ILE A 479 4.16 -21.18 -0.18
CA ILE A 479 5.64 -21.23 -0.20
C ILE A 479 6.17 -20.66 -1.52
N ALA A 480 5.63 -21.07 -2.66
CA ALA A 480 6.06 -20.57 -3.96
C ALA A 480 5.85 -19.06 -4.10
N LEU A 481 4.69 -18.55 -3.68
CA LEU A 481 4.38 -17.12 -3.68
C LEU A 481 5.30 -16.32 -2.75
N ALA A 482 5.65 -16.86 -1.58
CA ALA A 482 6.55 -16.17 -0.64
C ALA A 482 8.01 -16.10 -1.13
N GLN A 483 8.41 -16.95 -2.06
CA GLN A 483 9.75 -16.92 -2.68
C GLN A 483 9.89 -15.88 -3.79
N ARG A 484 8.80 -15.21 -4.18
CA ARG A 484 8.83 -14.16 -5.18
C ARG A 484 9.50 -12.90 -4.64
N ASP A 485 10.06 -12.13 -5.55
CA ASP A 485 10.43 -10.73 -5.32
C ASP A 485 9.27 -9.81 -5.75
N GLY A 486 9.30 -8.56 -5.30
CA GLY A 486 8.27 -7.57 -5.60
C GLY A 486 7.14 -7.51 -4.57
N LYS A 487 5.93 -7.18 -5.02
CA LYS A 487 4.76 -7.05 -4.12
C LYS A 487 4.35 -8.39 -3.51
N LEU A 488 3.86 -8.36 -2.28
CA LEU A 488 3.31 -9.52 -1.61
C LEU A 488 1.95 -9.89 -2.24
N LEU A 489 1.92 -10.96 -3.03
CA LEU A 489 0.69 -11.44 -3.64
C LEU A 489 -0.17 -12.22 -2.62
N PRO A 490 -1.46 -11.89 -2.47
CA PRO A 490 -2.35 -12.62 -1.57
C PRO A 490 -2.73 -13.97 -2.18
N LEU A 491 -2.69 -15.01 -1.34
CA LEU A 491 -3.42 -16.26 -1.54
C LEU A 491 -4.74 -16.17 -0.76
N ILE A 492 -5.85 -16.12 -1.46
CA ILE A 492 -7.20 -16.00 -0.92
C ILE A 492 -7.81 -17.39 -0.94
N CYS A 493 -8.18 -17.88 0.24
CA CYS A 493 -8.72 -19.22 0.43
C CYS A 493 -10.24 -19.20 0.55
N GLU A 494 -10.87 -18.03 0.55
CA GLU A 494 -12.28 -17.78 0.82
C GLU A 494 -12.98 -17.27 -0.45
N HIS A 495 -14.25 -17.65 -0.67
CA HIS A 495 -15.04 -17.14 -1.81
C HIS A 495 -15.66 -15.76 -1.54
N ASP A 496 -15.94 -15.46 -0.27
CA ASP A 496 -16.80 -14.35 0.14
C ASP A 496 -16.02 -13.14 0.71
N GLU A 497 -14.70 -13.26 0.88
CA GLU A 497 -13.82 -12.16 1.32
C GLU A 497 -13.54 -11.17 0.15
N ILE A 498 -14.61 -10.53 -0.34
CA ILE A 498 -14.58 -9.61 -1.48
C ILE A 498 -13.74 -8.36 -1.22
N ASP A 499 -13.54 -7.97 0.04
CA ASP A 499 -12.64 -6.87 0.46
C ASP A 499 -11.17 -7.15 0.10
N ARG A 500 -10.79 -8.43 -0.07
CA ARG A 500 -9.45 -8.82 -0.51
C ARG A 500 -9.26 -8.74 -2.01
N LEU A 501 -10.35 -8.60 -2.78
CA LEU A 501 -10.35 -8.47 -4.24
C LEU A 501 -10.35 -7.03 -4.72
N ILE A 502 -10.26 -6.07 -3.79
CA ILE A 502 -10.13 -4.65 -4.06
C ILE A 502 -8.81 -4.08 -3.52
N VAL A 503 -8.54 -2.84 -3.92
CA VAL A 503 -7.54 -1.95 -3.33
C VAL A 503 -8.25 -0.65 -2.96
N GLU A 504 -8.02 -0.17 -1.74
CA GLU A 504 -8.55 1.10 -1.28
C GLU A 504 -7.65 2.26 -1.72
N ARG A 505 -8.23 3.35 -2.24
CA ARG A 505 -7.53 4.61 -2.54
C ARG A 505 -8.26 5.79 -1.91
N HIS A 506 -7.51 6.61 -1.20
CA HIS A 506 -8.01 7.82 -0.55
C HIS A 506 -7.57 9.06 -1.33
N LEU A 507 -8.51 9.99 -1.56
CA LEU A 507 -8.25 11.31 -2.14
C LEU A 507 -8.61 12.40 -1.12
N CYS A 508 -7.63 13.23 -0.80
CA CYS A 508 -7.76 14.40 0.07
C CYS A 508 -7.51 15.68 -0.73
N ILE A 509 -8.48 16.59 -0.80
CA ILE A 509 -8.34 17.87 -1.51
C ILE A 509 -8.50 19.03 -0.53
N ASP A 510 -7.50 19.91 -0.48
CA ASP A 510 -7.66 21.22 0.14
C ASP A 510 -8.52 22.13 -0.76
N THR A 511 -9.78 22.28 -0.39
CA THR A 511 -10.74 23.14 -1.10
C THR A 511 -10.59 24.63 -0.76
N THR A 512 -9.69 24.97 0.17
CA THR A 512 -9.37 26.35 0.56
C THR A 512 -8.10 26.88 -0.08
N ALA A 513 -7.42 26.09 -0.91
CA ALA A 513 -6.16 26.46 -1.56
C ALA A 513 -6.25 27.76 -2.40
N ALA A 514 -7.46 28.14 -2.85
CA ALA A 514 -7.74 29.40 -3.52
C ALA A 514 -7.79 30.64 -2.59
N GLY A 515 -7.67 30.46 -1.27
CA GLY A 515 -7.66 31.52 -0.26
C GLY A 515 -8.99 31.74 0.48
N GLY A 516 -9.96 30.82 0.37
CA GLY A 516 -11.25 30.93 1.05
C GLY A 516 -12.08 29.64 0.96
N ASN A 517 -13.14 29.53 1.75
CA ASN A 517 -14.01 28.36 1.78
C ASN A 517 -15.40 28.68 1.24
N ALA A 518 -15.69 28.22 0.02
CA ALA A 518 -16.97 28.47 -0.65
C ALA A 518 -18.18 27.92 0.14
N SER A 519 -18.05 26.75 0.78
CA SER A 519 -19.15 26.15 1.55
C SER A 519 -19.53 26.98 2.78
N LEU A 520 -18.54 27.57 3.46
CA LEU A 520 -18.78 28.45 4.61
C LEU A 520 -19.46 29.75 4.17
N ILE A 521 -19.06 30.31 3.04
CA ILE A 521 -19.68 31.53 2.48
C ILE A 521 -21.17 31.27 2.18
N ALA A 522 -21.51 30.11 1.61
CA ALA A 522 -22.89 29.74 1.31
C ALA A 522 -23.73 29.38 2.55
N SER A 523 -23.10 28.93 3.65
CA SER A 523 -23.81 28.57 4.89
C SER A 523 -24.18 29.78 5.78
N GLY A 524 -23.58 30.94 5.52
CA GLY A 524 -23.84 32.19 6.26
C GLY A 524 -24.88 33.12 5.61
N SER A 525 -25.38 32.77 4.41
CA SER A 525 -26.48 33.43 3.70
C SER A 525 -27.79 32.69 3.90
#